data_AF-A0A0D2M148-F1
#
_entry.id   AF-A0A0D2M148-F1
#
_cell.length_a   1.000
_cell.length_b   1.000
_cell.length_c   1.000
_cell.angle_alpha   90.00
_cell.angle_beta   90.00
_cell.angle_gamma   90.00
#
_symmetry.space_group_name_H-M   'P 1'
#
loop_
_entity.id
_entity.type
_entity.pdbx_description
1 polymer ?
#
loop_
_entity_poly.entity_id
_entity_poly.type
_entity_poly.pdbx_seq_one_letter_code
_entity_poly.pdbx_strand_id
1 'polypeptide(L)'
;MDGNLTAFEDILGTCERLLRTPIPLSYTRHTSRFLVIWLALLPFTLFGSLGLATPPLCLMIAFLLLGIEEIGVSIEEPFSILALEAVCDSATNNVRELQAQYTGDDVTGDDVTSGQASAQPRPRRPVAAALMVAIGAADDSLNSVTDVTVQARTRNLRVRSSASRMP
;
A
#
# COMPACT_ATOMS: atom_id res chain seq x y z
N MET A 1 7.11 -38.71 -13.78
CA MET A 1 6.24 -37.57 -14.16
C MET A 1 5.19 -37.29 -13.08
N ASP A 2 4.63 -38.31 -12.44
CA ASP A 2 3.47 -38.18 -11.55
C ASP A 2 3.71 -37.29 -10.32
N GLY A 3 4.91 -37.34 -9.73
CA GLY A 3 5.23 -36.52 -8.55
C GLY A 3 5.14 -35.00 -8.75
N ASN A 4 5.46 -34.49 -9.96
CA ASN A 4 5.31 -33.06 -10.25
C ASN A 4 3.85 -32.65 -10.47
N LEU A 5 3.05 -33.55 -11.05
CA LEU A 5 1.60 -33.34 -11.22
C LEU A 5 0.89 -33.32 -9.87
N THR A 6 1.22 -34.28 -8.99
CA THR A 6 0.69 -34.31 -7.62
C THR A 6 1.09 -33.05 -6.85
N ALA A 7 2.33 -32.58 -6.97
CA ALA A 7 2.77 -31.34 -6.30
C ALA A 7 2.04 -30.09 -6.81
N PHE A 8 1.76 -30.00 -8.12
CA PHE A 8 0.98 -28.89 -8.69
C PHE A 8 -0.48 -28.93 -8.22
N GLU A 9 -1.09 -30.11 -8.21
CA GLU A 9 -2.47 -30.31 -7.74
C GLU A 9 -2.63 -29.98 -6.25
N ASP A 10 -1.64 -30.33 -5.41
CA ASP A 10 -1.62 -29.99 -3.99
C ASP A 10 -1.56 -28.46 -3.75
N ILE A 11 -0.75 -27.73 -4.52
CA ILE A 11 -0.65 -26.27 -4.43
C ILE A 11 -1.95 -25.61 -4.91
N LEU A 12 -2.51 -26.09 -6.03
CA LEU A 12 -3.79 -25.60 -6.56
C LEU A 12 -4.93 -25.84 -5.56
N GLY A 13 -5.01 -27.03 -4.97
CA GLY A 13 -5.99 -27.37 -3.94
C GLY A 13 -5.82 -26.54 -2.67
N THR A 14 -4.59 -26.18 -2.30
CA THR A 14 -4.31 -25.27 -1.19
C THR A 14 -4.83 -23.86 -1.47
N CYS A 15 -4.60 -23.32 -2.68
CA CYS A 15 -5.13 -22.02 -3.10
C CYS A 15 -6.67 -22.02 -3.14
N GLU A 16 -7.29 -23.09 -3.63
CA GLU A 16 -8.76 -23.20 -3.70
C GLU A 16 -9.40 -23.27 -2.31
N ARG A 17 -8.74 -23.92 -1.34
CA ARG A 17 -9.18 -23.93 0.07
C ARG A 17 -9.09 -22.54 0.70
N LEU A 18 -8.00 -21.81 0.46
CA LEU A 18 -7.82 -20.45 0.96
C LEU A 18 -8.89 -19.49 0.42
N LEU A 19 -9.26 -19.69 -0.85
CA LEU A 19 -10.29 -18.91 -1.54
C LEU A 19 -11.72 -19.32 -1.10
N ARG A 20 -11.92 -20.58 -0.71
CA ARG A 20 -13.19 -21.11 -0.16
C ARG A 20 -13.42 -20.81 1.32
N THR A 21 -12.47 -20.22 2.02
CA THR A 21 -12.67 -19.68 3.37
C THR A 21 -12.82 -18.15 3.33
N PRO A 22 -13.84 -17.58 2.65
CA PRO A 22 -14.04 -16.15 2.70
C PRO A 22 -14.42 -15.77 4.13
N ILE A 23 -13.60 -14.92 4.74
CA ILE A 23 -13.94 -14.26 6.00
C ILE A 23 -15.22 -13.45 5.74
N PRO A 24 -16.24 -13.52 6.62
CA PRO A 24 -17.50 -12.85 6.36
C PRO A 24 -17.29 -11.33 6.27
N LEU A 25 -17.60 -10.74 5.11
CA LEU A 25 -17.52 -9.28 4.86
C LEU A 25 -18.33 -8.42 5.87
N SER A 26 -19.24 -9.04 6.63
CA SER A 26 -19.94 -8.38 7.73
C SER A 26 -19.02 -8.04 8.90
N TYR A 27 -17.96 -8.80 9.15
CA TYR A 27 -16.98 -8.54 10.20
C TYR A 27 -16.23 -7.22 9.93
N THR A 28 -15.59 -7.12 8.78
CA THR A 28 -14.79 -5.96 8.35
C THR A 28 -15.62 -4.67 8.31
N ARG A 29 -16.87 -4.72 7.81
CA ARG A 29 -17.76 -3.55 7.81
C ARG A 29 -18.26 -3.16 9.21
N HIS A 30 -18.41 -4.12 10.11
CA HIS A 30 -18.83 -3.84 11.49
C HIS A 30 -17.70 -3.18 12.28
N THR A 31 -16.46 -3.67 12.12
CA THR A 31 -15.26 -3.12 12.75
C THR A 31 -15.02 -1.67 12.34
N SER A 32 -15.09 -1.36 11.05
CA SER A 32 -14.96 0.02 10.54
C SER A 32 -15.99 0.98 11.16
N ARG A 33 -17.26 0.58 11.24
CA ARG A 33 -18.32 1.40 11.87
C ARG A 33 -18.09 1.59 13.37
N PHE A 34 -17.66 0.52 14.05
CA PHE A 34 -17.31 0.58 15.46
C PHE A 34 -16.13 1.54 15.72
N LEU A 35 -15.08 1.49 14.90
CA LEU A 35 -13.95 2.40 14.97
C LEU A 35 -14.39 3.86 14.81
N VAL A 36 -15.23 4.17 13.82
CA VAL A 36 -15.74 5.54 13.63
C VAL A 36 -16.49 6.04 14.87
N ILE A 37 -17.32 5.19 15.49
CA ILE A 37 -18.02 5.54 16.74
C ILE A 37 -17.03 5.76 17.88
N TRP A 38 -16.03 4.88 18.02
CA TRP A 38 -14.98 5.00 19.04
C TRP A 38 -14.16 6.29 18.88
N LEU A 39 -13.76 6.62 17.65
CA LEU A 39 -13.08 7.87 17.30
C LEU A 39 -13.95 9.09 17.60
N ALA A 40 -15.27 9.01 17.38
CA ALA A 40 -16.20 10.10 17.68
C ALA A 40 -16.37 10.34 19.19
N LEU A 41 -16.23 9.28 20.01
CA LEU A 41 -16.26 9.36 21.49
C LEU A 41 -14.94 9.89 22.07
N LEU A 42 -13.81 9.61 21.41
CA LEU A 42 -12.46 9.99 21.82
C LEU A 42 -12.30 11.49 22.18
N PRO A 43 -12.72 12.47 21.34
CA PRO A 43 -12.57 13.89 21.68
C PRO A 43 -13.36 14.28 22.93
N PHE A 44 -14.52 13.67 23.20
CA PHE A 44 -15.29 13.97 24.42
C PHE A 44 -14.55 13.53 25.69
N THR A 45 -13.83 12.40 25.62
CA THR A 45 -13.04 11.91 26.76
C THR A 45 -11.80 12.75 27.02
N LEU A 46 -11.17 13.29 25.96
CA LEU A 46 -9.87 13.96 26.04
C LEU A 46 -9.97 15.49 26.14
N PHE A 47 -11.14 16.06 25.86
CA PHE A 47 -11.40 17.50 25.90
C PHE A 47 -11.04 18.13 27.25
N GLY A 48 -11.24 17.40 28.35
CA GLY A 48 -10.98 17.89 29.71
C GLY A 48 -9.51 18.16 30.04
N SER A 49 -8.56 17.48 29.38
CA SER A 49 -7.13 17.57 29.69
C SER A 49 -6.33 18.40 28.69
N LEU A 50 -6.69 18.36 27.39
CA LEU A 50 -5.88 18.95 26.31
C LEU A 50 -6.50 20.21 25.68
N GLY A 51 -7.77 20.54 25.99
CA GLY A 51 -8.43 21.74 25.48
C GLY A 51 -8.33 21.87 23.95
N LEU A 52 -7.84 23.01 23.46
CA LEU A 52 -7.69 23.31 22.02
C LEU A 52 -6.68 22.44 21.28
N ALA A 53 -5.81 21.69 21.97
CA ALA A 53 -4.87 20.75 21.35
C ALA A 53 -5.51 19.36 21.11
N THR A 54 -6.76 19.14 21.55
CA THR A 54 -7.49 17.88 21.38
C THR A 54 -7.76 17.51 19.91
N PRO A 55 -8.23 18.43 19.04
CA PRO A 55 -8.55 18.11 17.65
C PRO A 55 -7.38 17.58 16.80
N PRO A 56 -6.17 18.19 16.79
CA PRO A 56 -5.06 17.69 15.98
C PRO A 56 -4.56 16.32 16.46
N LEU A 57 -4.57 16.08 17.77
CA LEU A 57 -4.20 14.77 18.32
C LEU A 57 -5.24 13.69 17.97
N CYS A 58 -6.53 14.00 18.08
CA CYS A 58 -7.60 13.08 17.68
C CYS A 58 -7.53 12.76 16.18
N LEU A 59 -7.23 13.74 15.32
CA LEU A 59 -7.03 13.53 13.89
C LEU A 59 -5.85 12.62 13.60
N MET A 60 -4.73 12.80 14.32
CA MET A 60 -3.55 11.94 14.15
C MET A 60 -3.88 10.48 14.51
N ILE A 61 -4.52 10.25 15.66
CA ILE A 61 -4.94 8.90 16.09
C ILE A 61 -5.95 8.31 15.10
N ALA A 62 -6.91 9.13 14.65
CA ALA A 62 -7.90 8.71 13.67
C ALA A 62 -7.27 8.24 12.36
N PHE A 63 -6.29 8.98 11.85
CA PHE A 63 -5.55 8.63 10.65
C PHE A 63 -4.81 7.29 10.82
N LEU A 64 -4.14 7.08 11.95
CA LEU A 64 -3.44 5.83 12.26
C LEU A 64 -4.40 4.63 12.35
N LEU A 65 -5.52 4.76 13.07
CA LEU A 65 -6.48 3.68 13.27
C LEU A 65 -7.31 3.37 12.03
N LEU A 66 -7.66 4.36 11.22
CA LEU A 66 -8.34 4.13 9.95
C LEU A 66 -7.38 3.56 8.89
N GLY A 67 -6.12 4.01 8.89
CA GLY A 67 -5.10 3.46 8.01
C GLY A 67 -4.81 1.99 8.26
N ILE A 68 -4.74 1.55 9.52
CA ILE A 68 -4.56 0.11 9.82
C ILE A 68 -5.78 -0.73 9.44
N GLU A 69 -7.01 -0.20 9.56
CA GLU A 69 -8.23 -0.88 9.12
C GLU A 69 -8.23 -1.09 7.60
N GLU A 70 -7.80 -0.09 6.82
CA GLU A 70 -7.67 -0.20 5.36
C GLU A 70 -6.62 -1.24 4.94
N ILE A 71 -5.49 -1.29 5.65
CA ILE A 71 -4.48 -2.34 5.45
C ILE A 71 -5.05 -3.72 5.81
N GLY A 72 -5.85 -3.81 6.87
CA GLY A 72 -6.55 -5.04 7.26
C GLY A 72 -7.43 -5.58 6.13
N VAL A 73 -8.28 -4.73 5.56
CA VAL A 73 -9.15 -5.09 4.41
C VAL A 73 -8.30 -5.55 3.21
N SER A 74 -7.18 -4.87 2.94
CA SER A 74 -6.30 -5.19 1.82
C SER A 74 -5.63 -6.56 1.97
N ILE A 75 -5.32 -6.97 3.20
CA ILE A 75 -4.72 -8.27 3.50
C ILE A 75 -5.77 -9.39 3.48
N GLU A 76 -7.05 -9.08 3.72
CA GLU A 76 -8.15 -10.05 3.60
C GLU A 76 -8.42 -10.48 2.15
N GLU A 77 -8.09 -9.64 1.15
CA GLU A 77 -8.26 -9.92 -0.29
C GLU A 77 -6.92 -10.02 -1.06
N PRO A 78 -6.01 -10.95 -0.70
CA PRO A 78 -4.66 -11.01 -1.27
C PRO A 78 -4.65 -11.32 -2.77
N PHE A 79 -5.65 -12.07 -3.26
CA PHE A 79 -5.75 -12.46 -4.66
C PHE A 79 -6.26 -11.34 -5.57
N SER A 80 -6.92 -10.31 -5.02
CA SER A 80 -7.36 -9.16 -5.82
C SER A 80 -6.19 -8.22 -6.15
N ILE A 81 -5.14 -8.21 -5.34
CA ILE A 81 -3.95 -7.37 -5.53
C ILE A 81 -2.79 -8.11 -6.20
N LEU A 82 -2.78 -9.44 -6.15
CA LEU A 82 -1.79 -10.26 -6.86
C LEU A 82 -2.06 -10.22 -8.36
N ALA A 83 -1.03 -9.94 -9.16
CA ALA A 83 -1.10 -10.00 -10.62
C ALA A 83 -1.09 -11.46 -11.12
N LEU A 84 -2.16 -12.21 -10.83
CA LEU A 84 -2.29 -13.62 -11.19
C LEU A 84 -2.18 -13.83 -12.71
N GLU A 85 -2.69 -12.88 -13.49
CA GLU A 85 -2.52 -12.81 -14.95
C GLU A 85 -1.03 -12.85 -15.34
N ALA A 86 -0.21 -12.01 -14.72
CA ALA A 86 1.22 -11.92 -15.02
C ALA A 86 1.98 -13.20 -14.63
N VAL A 87 1.53 -13.89 -13.57
CA VAL A 87 2.09 -15.19 -13.18
C VAL A 87 1.70 -16.27 -14.20
N CYS A 88 0.46 -16.27 -14.68
CA CYS A 88 -0.02 -17.19 -15.72
C CYS A 88 0.70 -16.97 -17.06
N ASP A 89 0.89 -15.71 -17.46
CA ASP A 89 1.68 -15.34 -18.64
C ASP A 89 3.12 -15.83 -18.54
N SER A 90 3.75 -15.65 -17.38
CA SER A 90 5.10 -16.13 -17.15
C SER A 90 5.19 -17.66 -17.22
N ALA A 91 4.24 -18.39 -16.64
CA ALA A 91 4.19 -19.85 -16.71
C ALA A 91 4.02 -20.33 -18.16
N THR A 92 3.14 -19.67 -18.92
CA THR A 92 2.89 -20.01 -20.32
C THR A 92 4.12 -19.76 -21.20
N ASN A 93 4.84 -18.65 -20.97
CA ASN A 93 6.07 -18.34 -21.70
C ASN A 93 7.17 -19.36 -21.39
N ASN A 94 7.33 -19.77 -20.13
CA ASN A 94 8.30 -20.80 -19.74
C ASN A 94 8.02 -22.14 -20.42
N VAL A 95 6.74 -22.55 -20.50
CA VAL A 95 6.34 -23.79 -21.20
C VAL A 95 6.60 -23.68 -22.70
N ARG A 96 6.28 -22.54 -23.34
CA ARG A 96 6.56 -22.30 -24.76
C ARG A 96 8.05 -22.36 -25.08
N GLU A 97 8.88 -21.78 -24.22
CA GLU A 97 10.33 -21.81 -24.38
C GLU A 97 10.87 -23.25 -24.32
N LEU A 98 10.42 -24.04 -23.34
CA LEU A 98 10.78 -25.45 -23.23
C LEU A 98 10.32 -26.25 -24.46
N GLN A 99 9.09 -26.03 -24.95
CA GLN A 99 8.60 -26.70 -26.16
C GLN A 99 9.43 -26.35 -27.40
N ALA A 100 9.85 -25.09 -27.54
CA ALA A 100 10.71 -24.65 -28.63
C ALA A 100 12.10 -25.32 -28.58
N GLN A 101 12.68 -25.49 -27.39
CA GLN A 101 13.95 -26.22 -27.21
C GLN A 101 13.84 -27.69 -27.63
N TYR A 102 12.76 -28.38 -27.24
CA TYR A 102 12.54 -29.78 -27.66
C TYR A 102 12.27 -29.91 -29.16
N THR A 103 11.56 -28.95 -29.77
CA THR A 103 11.28 -28.95 -31.22
C THR A 103 12.54 -28.67 -32.05
N GLY A 104 13.51 -27.92 -31.48
CA GLY A 104 14.79 -27.61 -32.12
C GLY A 104 15.77 -28.80 -32.20
N ASP A 105 15.60 -29.84 -31.37
CA ASP A 105 16.45 -31.03 -31.40
C ASP A 105 16.00 -32.09 -32.43
N ASP A 106 14.73 -32.05 -32.89
CA ASP A 106 14.20 -32.96 -33.93
C ASP A 106 14.27 -32.39 -35.37
N VAL A 107 14.74 -31.16 -35.56
CA VAL A 107 14.89 -30.53 -36.89
C VAL A 107 16.35 -30.14 -37.14
N THR A 108 17.23 -31.15 -37.19
CA THR A 108 18.35 -31.14 -38.16
C THR A 108 17.88 -31.92 -39.37
N GLY A 109 17.10 -31.25 -40.22
CA GLY A 109 16.50 -31.82 -41.42
C GLY A 109 15.49 -30.85 -42.00
N ASP A 110 16.02 -29.86 -42.72
CA ASP A 110 15.34 -29.03 -43.71
C ASP A 110 14.61 -27.76 -43.22
N ASP A 111 15.37 -26.65 -43.32
CA ASP A 111 14.99 -25.29 -43.73
C ASP A 111 13.58 -24.75 -43.42
N VAL A 112 13.52 -23.62 -42.68
CA VAL A 112 13.09 -22.33 -43.25
C VAL A 112 13.39 -21.19 -42.25
N THR A 113 14.24 -20.29 -42.73
CA THR A 113 14.44 -18.91 -42.30
C THR A 113 13.11 -18.15 -42.23
N SER A 114 12.80 -17.56 -41.08
CA SER A 114 12.14 -16.25 -40.99
C SER A 114 12.30 -15.68 -39.59
N GLY A 115 13.07 -14.60 -39.50
CA GLY A 115 13.34 -13.92 -38.25
C GLY A 115 12.10 -13.28 -37.63
N GLN A 116 12.13 -13.17 -36.30
CA GLN A 116 11.46 -12.08 -35.62
C GLN A 116 12.21 -11.71 -34.35
N ALA A 117 13.10 -10.73 -34.51
CA ALA A 117 13.51 -9.86 -33.43
C ALA A 117 12.27 -9.14 -32.89
N SER A 118 11.94 -9.26 -31.61
CA SER A 118 11.34 -8.17 -30.83
C SER A 118 11.18 -8.51 -29.34
N ALA A 119 11.42 -7.48 -28.52
CA ALA A 119 10.95 -7.28 -27.15
C ALA A 119 11.80 -7.83 -25.99
N GLN A 120 12.98 -7.23 -25.85
CA GLN A 120 13.54 -6.78 -24.57
C GLN A 120 12.44 -6.37 -23.57
N PRO A 121 12.39 -6.90 -22.34
CA PRO A 121 11.41 -6.46 -21.34
C PRO A 121 11.70 -5.02 -20.92
N ARG A 122 10.69 -4.15 -21.02
CA ARG A 122 10.74 -2.76 -20.55
C ARG A 122 11.07 -2.72 -19.05
N PRO A 123 11.90 -1.78 -18.58
CA PRO A 123 12.16 -1.59 -17.16
C PRO A 123 10.86 -1.24 -16.43
N ARG A 124 10.55 -2.02 -15.39
CA ARG A 124 9.44 -1.78 -14.47
C ARG A 124 9.64 -0.40 -13.83
N ARG A 125 8.70 0.52 -14.05
CA ARG A 125 8.63 1.76 -13.28
C ARG A 125 8.39 1.36 -11.81
N PRO A 126 9.21 1.79 -10.85
CA PRO A 126 8.91 1.55 -9.45
C PRO A 126 7.69 2.41 -9.08
N VAL A 127 6.54 1.74 -8.93
CA VAL A 127 5.29 2.31 -8.37
C VAL A 127 5.48 2.91 -6.97
N ALA A 128 6.61 2.63 -6.32
CA ALA A 128 7.04 3.24 -5.06
C ALA A 128 7.22 4.77 -5.13
N ALA A 129 7.48 5.34 -6.32
CA ALA A 129 7.67 6.80 -6.45
C ALA A 129 6.38 7.60 -6.22
N ALA A 130 5.20 7.02 -6.46
CA ALA A 130 3.93 7.71 -6.24
C ALA A 130 3.56 7.80 -4.75
N LEU A 131 3.90 6.76 -3.96
CA LEU A 131 3.61 6.73 -2.53
C LEU A 131 4.45 7.73 -1.73
N MET A 132 5.68 8.01 -2.20
CA MET A 132 6.58 8.97 -1.55
C MET A 132 6.15 10.44 -1.72
N VAL A 133 5.35 10.75 -2.75
CA VAL A 133 4.81 12.11 -2.96
C VAL A 133 3.67 12.43 -1.99
N ALA A 134 2.85 11.44 -1.61
CA ALA A 134 1.71 11.68 -0.71
C ALA A 134 2.12 11.92 0.75
N ILE A 135 3.21 11.28 1.21
CA ILE A 135 3.73 11.48 2.58
C ILE A 135 4.40 12.86 2.71
N GLY A 136 5.02 13.37 1.63
CA GLY A 136 5.63 14.71 1.62
C GLY A 136 4.63 15.87 1.76
N ALA A 137 3.36 15.68 1.37
CA ALA A 137 2.35 16.74 1.47
C ALA A 137 1.85 16.99 2.90
N ALA A 138 2.00 16.02 3.81
CA ALA A 138 1.60 16.17 5.22
C ALA A 138 2.64 16.93 6.05
N ASP A 139 3.92 16.85 5.67
CA ASP A 139 5.04 17.51 6.38
C ASP A 139 4.98 19.05 6.19
N ASP A 140 4.58 19.52 5.00
CA ASP A 140 4.42 20.94 4.67
C ASP A 140 3.36 21.64 5.55
N SER A 141 2.31 20.91 5.93
CA SER A 141 1.25 21.42 6.82
C SER A 141 1.68 21.51 8.27
N LEU A 142 2.53 20.58 8.75
CA LEU A 142 3.09 20.61 10.11
C LEU A 142 4.10 21.76 10.26
N ASN A 143 4.93 22.00 9.24
CA ASN A 143 5.92 23.08 9.26
C ASN A 143 5.27 24.47 9.22
N SER A 144 4.14 24.62 8.50
CA SER A 144 3.35 25.85 8.44
C SER A 144 2.75 26.24 9.80
N VAL A 145 2.22 25.28 10.56
CA VAL A 145 1.62 25.55 11.89
C VAL A 145 2.70 25.87 12.93
N THR A 146 3.87 25.22 12.85
CA THR A 146 5.01 25.55 13.71
C THR A 146 5.59 26.92 13.38
N ASP A 147 5.68 27.31 12.10
CA ASP A 147 6.22 28.61 11.69
C ASP A 147 5.31 29.77 12.13
N VAL A 148 3.98 29.65 11.97
CA VAL A 148 3.03 30.65 12.46
C VAL A 148 3.09 30.80 13.99
N THR A 149 3.23 29.69 14.71
CA THR A 149 3.31 29.69 16.19
C THR A 149 4.65 30.26 16.70
N VAL A 150 5.76 30.01 15.99
CA VAL A 150 7.10 30.57 16.30
C VAL A 150 7.19 32.05 15.93
N GLN A 151 6.62 32.48 14.80
CA GLN A 151 6.54 33.87 14.35
C GLN A 151 5.72 34.73 15.31
N ALA A 152 4.60 34.20 15.82
CA ALA A 152 3.78 34.88 16.83
C ALA A 152 4.52 35.06 18.16
N ARG A 153 5.29 34.05 18.60
CA ARG A 153 6.06 34.09 19.85
C ARG A 153 7.25 35.06 19.79
N THR A 154 7.95 35.13 18.65
CA THR A 154 9.10 36.05 18.46
C THR A 154 8.66 37.51 18.30
N ARG A 155 7.51 37.77 17.66
CA ARG A 155 6.96 39.13 17.55
C ARG A 155 6.59 39.71 18.91
N ASN A 156 6.06 38.88 19.82
CA ASN A 156 5.66 39.31 21.16
C ASN A 156 6.88 39.64 22.07
N LEU A 157 7.99 38.91 21.91
CA LEU A 157 9.25 39.19 22.63
C LEU A 157 9.94 40.46 22.12
N ARG A 158 9.85 40.75 20.81
CA ARG A 158 10.42 41.99 20.23
C ARG A 158 9.68 43.25 20.69
N VAL A 159 8.36 43.21 20.79
CA VAL A 159 7.54 44.34 21.31
C VAL A 159 7.89 44.62 22.78
N ARG A 160 8.07 43.56 23.58
CA ARG A 160 8.42 43.69 25.00
C ARG A 160 9.85 44.20 25.25
N SER A 161 10.80 43.88 24.36
CA SER A 161 12.17 44.43 24.41
C SER A 161 12.25 45.90 23.96
N SER A 162 11.30 46.39 23.16
CA SER A 162 11.25 47.80 22.75
C SER A 162 10.62 48.69 23.82
N ALA A 163 9.78 48.14 24.70
CA ALA A 163 9.16 48.86 25.80
C ALA A 163 10.09 49.04 27.02
N SER A 164 11.18 48.26 27.13
CA SER A 164 12.12 48.32 28.25
C SER A 164 13.37 49.18 27.99
N ARG A 165 13.43 49.92 26.88
CA ARG A 165 14.59 50.73 26.45
C ARG A 165 14.21 52.18 26.11
N MET A 166 13.33 52.78 26.91
CA MET A 166 13.14 54.23 26.95
C MET A 166 13.37 54.73 28.38
N PRO A 167 14.50 55.40 28.68
CA PRO A 167 14.61 56.34 29.79
C PRO A 167 14.00 57.70 29.43
#